data_AF-A0A7Y2G4M7-F1
#
_entry.id   AF-A0A7Y2G4M7-F1
#
_cell.length_a   1.000
_cell.length_b   1.000
_cell.length_c   1.000
_cell.angle_alpha   90.00
_cell.angle_beta   90.00
_cell.angle_gamma   90.00
#
_symmetry.space_group_name_H-M   'P 1'
#
loop_
_entity.id
_entity.type
_entity.pdbx_description
1 polymer ?
#
loop_
_entity_poly.entity_id
_entity_poly.type
_entity_poly.pdbx_seq_one_letter_code
_entity_poly.pdbx_strand_id
1 'polypeptide(L)'
;MNNVKPIRHALRLSRHQFAQRIGIYPEYIVTLEAGTRPLTPIWTEAISKAFGYSTDDITNPVFIASHECEHPLPPKRDYASPIAIRYAILALMAECAGLNHTLELDEDQIADAVLSFNAFIADSAGAPGAEDKKINRLLKGLQITVLAIFQSCETDLPSDFEEKMNQALAPLARLVATFPVASDCVLETQ
;
A
#
# COMPACT_ATOMS: atom_id res chain seq x y z
N MET A 1 8.69 4.19 -21.72
CA MET A 1 7.36 3.57 -21.84
C MET A 1 7.28 2.48 -20.79
N ASN A 2 6.16 2.37 -20.07
CA ASN A 2 5.90 1.31 -19.08
C ASN A 2 4.58 0.58 -19.43
N ASN A 3 4.31 -0.54 -18.77
CA ASN A 3 3.12 -1.35 -19.05
C ASN A 3 1.96 -1.16 -18.07
N VAL A 4 1.96 -0.11 -17.24
CA VAL A 4 0.91 0.10 -16.23
C VAL A 4 -0.49 0.13 -16.88
N LYS A 5 -0.64 0.89 -17.98
CA LYS A 5 -1.91 0.97 -18.73
C LYS A 5 -2.28 -0.37 -19.39
N PRO A 6 -1.41 -1.01 -20.20
CA PRO A 6 -1.67 -2.35 -20.73
C PRO A 6 -2.08 -3.37 -19.68
N ILE A 7 -1.34 -3.48 -18.56
CA ILE A 7 -1.61 -4.42 -17.47
C ILE A 7 -3.00 -4.15 -16.89
N ARG A 8 -3.32 -2.90 -16.55
CA ARG A 8 -4.64 -2.55 -16.00
C ARG A 8 -5.78 -2.94 -16.95
N HIS A 9 -5.62 -2.69 -18.25
CA HIS A 9 -6.63 -3.03 -19.25
C HIS A 9 -6.78 -4.56 -19.43
N ALA A 10 -5.69 -5.32 -19.42
CA ALA A 10 -5.73 -6.77 -19.49
C ALA A 10 -6.47 -7.40 -18.29
N LEU A 11 -6.27 -6.83 -17.09
CA LEU A 11 -6.98 -7.21 -15.88
C LEU A 11 -8.43 -6.69 -15.80
N ARG A 12 -8.88 -5.91 -16.80
CA ARG A 12 -10.20 -5.26 -16.84
C ARG A 12 -10.51 -4.40 -15.61
N LEU A 13 -9.50 -3.76 -15.04
CA LEU A 13 -9.64 -2.92 -13.87
C LEU A 13 -9.85 -1.44 -14.24
N SER A 14 -10.75 -0.78 -13.51
CA SER A 14 -10.75 0.69 -13.47
C SER A 14 -9.46 1.20 -12.82
N ARG A 15 -9.10 2.47 -13.07
CA ARG A 15 -7.97 3.11 -12.38
C ARG A 15 -8.14 3.07 -10.87
N HIS A 16 -9.36 3.24 -10.39
CA HIS A 16 -9.68 3.19 -8.97
C HIS A 16 -9.37 1.81 -8.36
N GLN A 17 -9.85 0.73 -8.97
CA GLN A 17 -9.59 -0.64 -8.51
C GLN A 17 -8.10 -0.99 -8.57
N PHE A 18 -7.41 -0.56 -9.64
CA PHE A 18 -5.97 -0.75 -9.76
C PHE A 18 -5.23 -0.02 -8.64
N ALA A 19 -5.57 1.25 -8.39
CA ALA A 19 -4.96 2.10 -7.38
C ALA A 19 -5.16 1.56 -5.96
N GLN A 20 -6.38 1.10 -5.64
CA GLN A 20 -6.68 0.47 -4.36
C GLN A 20 -5.81 -0.76 -4.08
N ARG A 21 -5.54 -1.58 -5.12
CA ARG A 21 -4.80 -2.83 -4.96
C ARG A 21 -3.30 -2.61 -4.76
N ILE A 22 -2.75 -1.52 -5.31
CA ILE A 22 -1.34 -1.15 -5.12
C ILE A 22 -1.11 -0.12 -3.99
N GLY A 23 -2.16 0.49 -3.46
CA GLY A 23 -2.08 1.41 -2.31
C GLY A 23 -1.77 2.87 -2.65
N ILE A 24 -2.30 3.35 -3.78
CA ILE A 24 -2.06 4.71 -4.27
C ILE A 24 -3.36 5.45 -4.59
N TYR A 25 -3.28 6.77 -4.74
CA TYR A 25 -4.39 7.60 -5.21
C TYR A 25 -4.72 7.34 -6.69
N PRO A 26 -6.01 7.21 -7.08
CA PRO A 26 -6.41 6.98 -8.47
C PRO A 26 -5.88 8.02 -9.48
N GLU A 27 -5.75 9.28 -9.05
CA GLU A 27 -5.23 10.40 -9.84
C GLU A 27 -3.77 10.15 -10.25
N TYR A 28 -3.03 9.48 -9.38
CA TYR A 28 -1.63 9.17 -9.61
C TYR A 28 -1.43 8.04 -10.64
N ILE A 29 -2.42 7.16 -10.81
CA ILE A 29 -2.38 6.19 -11.92
C ILE A 29 -2.33 6.90 -13.26
N VAL A 30 -2.99 8.05 -13.41
CA VAL A 30 -2.99 8.81 -14.67
C VAL A 30 -1.57 9.25 -15.03
N THR A 31 -0.78 9.70 -14.05
CA THR A 31 0.59 10.18 -14.28
C THR A 31 1.55 9.02 -14.58
N LEU A 32 1.37 7.86 -13.93
CA LEU A 32 2.11 6.64 -14.22
C LEU A 32 1.81 6.09 -15.61
N GLU A 33 0.54 6.03 -16.00
CA GLU A 33 0.11 5.58 -17.34
C GLU A 33 0.58 6.49 -18.47
N ALA A 34 0.62 7.81 -18.22
CA ALA A 34 1.09 8.80 -19.17
C ALA A 34 2.63 8.84 -19.27
N GLY A 35 3.34 8.20 -18.33
CA GLY A 35 4.79 8.26 -18.23
C GLY A 35 5.32 9.65 -17.84
N THR A 36 4.45 10.54 -17.35
CA THR A 36 4.85 11.86 -16.85
C THR A 36 5.59 11.77 -15.51
N ARG A 37 5.35 10.68 -14.76
CA ARG A 37 6.18 10.28 -13.63
C ARG A 37 6.93 8.98 -14.00
N PRO A 38 8.24 8.87 -13.67
CA PRO A 38 8.95 7.61 -13.83
C PRO A 38 8.35 6.52 -12.95
N LEU A 39 8.30 5.30 -13.48
CA LEU A 39 7.96 4.13 -12.67
C LEU A 39 9.19 3.73 -11.85
N THR A 40 9.18 4.07 -10.57
CA THR A 40 10.30 3.76 -9.67
C THR A 40 10.31 2.26 -9.29
N PRO A 41 11.42 1.74 -8.73
CA PRO A 41 11.47 0.36 -8.25
C PRO A 41 10.36 0.04 -7.24
N ILE A 42 10.04 0.97 -6.34
CA ILE A 42 8.98 0.85 -5.33
C ILE A 42 7.62 0.60 -6.00
N TRP A 43 7.26 1.40 -7.01
CA TRP A 43 5.99 1.21 -7.74
C TRP A 43 5.97 -0.07 -8.57
N THR A 44 7.11 -0.44 -9.14
CA THR A 44 7.26 -1.71 -9.87
C THR A 44 7.03 -2.90 -8.94
N GLU A 45 7.60 -2.85 -7.73
CA GLU A 45 7.40 -3.86 -6.69
C GLU A 45 5.95 -3.90 -6.19
N ALA A 46 5.31 -2.73 -5.99
CA ALA A 46 3.91 -2.66 -5.58
C ALA A 46 2.97 -3.33 -6.60
N ILE A 47 3.18 -3.05 -7.89
CA ILE A 47 2.42 -3.67 -8.98
C ILE A 47 2.73 -5.18 -9.04
N SER A 48 4.00 -5.57 -8.94
CA SER A 48 4.42 -6.97 -8.94
C SER A 48 3.75 -7.76 -7.83
N LYS A 49 3.79 -7.26 -6.59
CA LYS A 49 3.15 -7.90 -5.43
C LYS A 49 1.63 -7.96 -5.54
N ALA A 50 1.00 -6.93 -6.10
CA ALA A 50 -0.46 -6.84 -6.19
C ALA A 50 -1.07 -7.76 -7.25
N PHE A 51 -0.33 -7.99 -8.34
CA PHE A 51 -0.86 -8.63 -9.55
C PHE A 51 -0.07 -9.86 -10.00
N GLY A 52 1.09 -10.15 -9.41
CA GLY A 52 1.89 -11.34 -9.70
C GLY A 52 2.77 -11.25 -10.94
N TYR A 53 2.87 -10.09 -11.59
CA TYR A 53 3.77 -9.87 -12.72
C TYR A 53 5.21 -9.69 -12.27
N SER A 54 6.18 -10.13 -13.08
CA SER A 54 7.58 -9.84 -12.80
C SER A 54 7.89 -8.35 -13.00
N THR A 55 8.96 -7.85 -12.38
CA THR A 55 9.42 -6.46 -12.60
C THR A 55 9.76 -6.20 -14.07
N ASP A 56 10.23 -7.23 -14.77
CA ASP A 56 10.59 -7.16 -16.19
C ASP A 56 9.33 -7.02 -17.06
N ASP A 57 8.27 -7.77 -16.77
CA ASP A 57 6.98 -7.66 -17.48
C ASP A 57 6.35 -6.27 -17.32
N ILE A 58 6.57 -5.63 -16.17
CA ILE A 58 6.01 -4.30 -15.88
C ILE A 58 6.79 -3.20 -16.62
N THR A 59 8.10 -3.36 -16.76
CA THR A 59 9.00 -2.33 -17.31
C THR A 59 9.30 -2.50 -18.80
N ASN A 60 9.08 -3.69 -19.37
CA ASN A 60 9.41 -4.00 -20.76
C ASN A 60 8.33 -3.53 -21.75
N PRO A 61 8.56 -2.48 -22.56
CA PRO A 61 7.53 -1.93 -23.46
C PRO A 61 7.06 -2.87 -24.58
N VAL A 62 7.76 -4.00 -24.79
CA VAL A 62 7.42 -5.05 -25.78
C VAL A 62 6.56 -6.14 -25.15
N PHE A 63 6.48 -6.22 -23.82
CA PHE A 63 5.49 -7.05 -23.13
C PHE A 63 4.10 -6.44 -23.37
N ILE A 64 3.54 -6.75 -24.54
CA ILE A 64 2.13 -6.58 -24.77
C ILE A 64 1.46 -7.53 -23.78
N ALA A 65 0.49 -7.03 -23.03
CA ALA A 65 -0.47 -7.87 -22.31
C ALA A 65 -1.38 -8.66 -23.30
N SER A 66 -0.78 -9.18 -24.38
CA SER A 66 -1.28 -10.23 -25.26
C SER A 66 -1.11 -11.60 -24.63
N HIS A 67 -0.37 -11.69 -23.51
CA HIS A 67 -0.39 -12.85 -22.63
C HIS A 67 -1.59 -12.74 -21.69
N GLU A 68 -2.63 -13.49 -22.07
CA GLU A 68 -3.48 -14.22 -21.15
C GLU A 68 -4.41 -13.37 -20.27
N CYS A 69 -5.66 -13.23 -20.75
CA CYS A 69 -6.87 -13.22 -19.90
C CYS A 69 -6.99 -14.47 -18.99
N GLU A 70 -5.95 -15.30 -18.85
CA GLU A 70 -5.95 -16.59 -18.18
C GLU A 70 -5.09 -16.63 -16.92
N HIS A 71 -4.35 -15.58 -16.57
CA HIS A 71 -3.76 -15.50 -15.25
C HIS A 71 -4.85 -15.11 -14.24
N PRO A 72 -5.34 -16.05 -13.41
CA PRO A 72 -6.23 -15.67 -12.33
C PRO A 72 -5.47 -14.65 -11.48
N LEU A 73 -6.13 -13.52 -11.20
CA LEU A 73 -5.61 -12.54 -10.25
C LEU A 73 -5.12 -13.29 -9.01
N PRO A 74 -3.89 -13.04 -8.54
CA PRO A 74 -3.39 -13.74 -7.37
C PRO A 74 -4.40 -13.59 -6.23
N PRO A 75 -4.65 -14.67 -5.47
CA PRO A 75 -5.67 -14.67 -4.43
C PRO A 75 -5.43 -13.49 -3.51
N LYS A 76 -6.51 -12.78 -3.17
CA LYS A 76 -6.43 -11.62 -2.29
C LYS A 76 -5.80 -12.04 -0.99
N ARG A 77 -4.75 -11.32 -0.61
CA ARG A 77 -4.11 -11.47 0.68
C ARG A 77 -4.98 -10.74 1.70
N ASP A 78 -5.66 -11.48 2.57
CA ASP A 78 -6.65 -11.01 3.56
C ASP A 78 -6.08 -10.17 4.72
N TYR A 79 -4.94 -9.49 4.53
CA TYR A 79 -4.21 -8.86 5.63
C TYR A 79 -4.75 -7.45 5.92
N ALA A 80 -4.51 -6.50 5.02
CA ALA A 80 -5.00 -5.13 5.12
C ALA A 80 -4.97 -4.46 3.74
N SER A 81 -5.91 -3.53 3.49
CA SER A 81 -5.91 -2.73 2.28
C SER A 81 -4.71 -1.77 2.24
N PRO A 82 -3.84 -1.81 1.22
CA PRO A 82 -2.68 -0.91 1.12
C PRO A 82 -3.04 0.57 1.21
N ILE A 83 -4.19 0.98 0.66
CA ILE A 83 -4.67 2.36 0.79
C ILE A 83 -5.09 2.69 2.24
N ALA A 84 -5.65 1.74 2.98
CA ALA A 84 -5.97 1.94 4.40
C ALA A 84 -4.70 2.06 5.25
N ILE A 85 -3.67 1.26 4.94
CA ILE A 85 -2.34 1.36 5.58
C ILE A 85 -1.77 2.77 5.34
N ARG A 86 -1.78 3.26 4.09
CA ARG A 86 -1.34 4.62 3.76
C ARG A 86 -2.02 5.66 4.66
N TYR A 87 -3.35 5.66 4.71
CA TYR A 87 -4.08 6.63 5.51
C TYR A 87 -3.78 6.51 7.01
N ALA A 88 -3.59 5.29 7.52
CA ALA A 88 -3.21 5.09 8.91
C ALA A 88 -1.80 5.62 9.22
N ILE A 89 -0.82 5.42 8.32
CA ILE A 89 0.52 5.99 8.44
C ILE A 89 0.45 7.51 8.44
N LEU A 90 -0.23 8.11 7.45
CA LEU A 90 -0.35 9.57 7.33
C LEU A 90 -1.08 10.20 8.53
N ALA A 91 -2.16 9.58 9.00
CA ALA A 91 -2.88 10.06 10.17
C ALA A 91 -2.01 9.99 11.43
N LEU A 92 -1.30 8.87 11.64
CA LEU A 92 -0.42 8.71 12.80
C LEU A 92 0.78 9.67 12.75
N MET A 93 1.36 9.90 11.57
CA MET A 93 2.37 10.93 11.35
C MET A 93 1.83 12.31 11.68
N ALA A 94 0.61 12.65 11.25
CA ALA A 94 0.02 13.96 11.51
C ALA A 94 -0.26 14.19 13.00
N GLU A 95 -0.71 13.15 13.71
CA GLU A 95 -0.92 13.21 15.16
C GLU A 95 0.40 13.38 15.93
N CYS A 96 1.44 12.62 15.55
CA CYS A 96 2.72 12.63 16.26
C CYS A 96 3.63 13.82 15.89
N ALA A 97 3.70 14.19 14.61
CA ALA A 97 4.62 15.18 14.04
C ALA A 97 3.97 16.52 13.72
N GLY A 98 2.64 16.54 13.67
CA GLY A 98 1.89 17.62 13.05
C GLY A 98 1.75 17.46 11.53
N LEU A 99 0.79 18.22 10.99
CA LEU A 99 0.40 18.15 9.59
C LEU A 99 1.54 18.55 8.63
N ASN A 100 2.34 19.55 8.99
CA ASN A 100 3.39 20.07 8.09
C ASN A 100 4.43 19.00 7.75
N HIS A 101 4.97 18.30 8.74
CA HIS A 101 5.91 17.19 8.54
C HIS A 101 5.29 16.07 7.70
N THR A 102 3.99 15.80 7.88
CA THR A 102 3.28 14.77 7.11
C THR A 102 3.15 15.16 5.64
N LEU A 103 2.94 16.44 5.35
CA LEU A 103 2.83 16.96 3.98
C LEU A 103 4.19 17.03 3.26
N GLU A 104 5.29 17.01 4.00
CA GLU A 104 6.65 17.00 3.45
C GLU A 104 7.13 15.60 3.05
N LEU A 105 6.41 14.54 3.45
CA LEU A 105 6.73 13.17 3.06
C LEU A 105 6.59 13.00 1.54
N ASP A 106 7.65 12.52 0.90
CA ASP A 106 7.57 12.16 -0.51
C ASP A 106 6.70 10.91 -0.71
N GLU A 107 6.02 10.90 -1.85
CA GLU A 107 5.10 9.84 -2.23
C GLU A 107 5.78 8.47 -2.35
N ASP A 108 7.05 8.41 -2.76
CA ASP A 108 7.80 7.15 -2.81
C ASP A 108 8.17 6.67 -1.40
N GLN A 109 8.45 7.58 -0.45
CA GLN A 109 8.69 7.21 0.96
C GLN A 109 7.44 6.59 1.59
N ILE A 110 6.27 7.17 1.33
CA ILE A 110 4.99 6.64 1.80
C ILE A 110 4.72 5.26 1.18
N ALA A 111 4.97 5.11 -0.12
CA ALA A 111 4.78 3.85 -0.81
C ALA A 111 5.70 2.74 -0.27
N ASP A 112 6.97 3.06 -0.01
CA ASP A 112 7.93 2.13 0.60
C ASP A 112 7.48 1.70 2.02
N ALA A 113 7.04 2.67 2.84
CA ALA A 113 6.50 2.40 4.17
C ALA A 113 5.27 1.47 4.11
N VAL A 114 4.35 1.69 3.15
CA VAL A 114 3.18 0.84 2.93
C VAL A 114 3.60 -0.57 2.52
N LEU A 115 4.56 -0.73 1.62
CA LEU A 115 5.04 -2.05 1.17
C LEU A 115 5.72 -2.82 2.31
N SER A 116 6.57 -2.14 3.06
CA SER A 116 7.29 -2.70 4.22
C SER A 116 6.31 -3.13 5.31
N PHE A 117 5.32 -2.29 5.62
CA PHE A 117 4.25 -2.61 6.55
C PHE A 117 3.45 -3.84 6.07
N ASN A 118 3.05 -3.85 4.80
CA ASN A 118 2.23 -4.92 4.24
C ASN A 118 2.99 -6.26 4.21
N ALA A 119 4.32 -6.24 4.00
CA ALA A 119 5.17 -7.42 4.12
C ALA A 119 5.23 -7.92 5.57
N PHE A 120 5.48 -7.03 6.53
CA PHE A 120 5.55 -7.36 7.96
C PHE A 120 4.28 -8.06 8.48
N ILE A 121 3.10 -7.61 8.04
CA ILE A 121 1.83 -8.23 8.43
C ILE A 121 1.57 -9.56 7.71
N ALA A 122 2.09 -9.73 6.49
CA ALA A 122 1.86 -10.91 5.65
C ALA A 122 2.68 -12.14 6.09
N ASP A 123 3.89 -11.93 6.63
CA ASP A 123 4.83 -12.99 7.08
C ASP A 123 4.30 -13.89 8.21
N SER A 124 3.07 -13.65 8.66
CA SER A 124 2.50 -14.26 9.85
C SER A 124 1.19 -15.01 9.62
N ALA A 125 0.77 -15.13 8.36
CA ALA A 125 -0.45 -15.81 7.97
C ALA A 125 -0.32 -17.32 8.18
N GLY A 126 -1.27 -17.91 8.93
CA GLY A 126 -1.35 -19.37 9.14
C GLY A 126 -1.10 -19.85 10.58
N ALA A 127 -0.80 -18.97 11.53
CA ALA A 127 -0.63 -19.36 12.93
C ALA A 127 -1.97 -19.40 13.70
N PRO A 128 -2.24 -20.44 14.53
CA PRO A 128 -3.44 -20.49 15.36
C PRO A 128 -3.51 -19.32 16.37
N GLY A 129 -4.72 -18.78 16.59
CA GLY A 129 -4.98 -17.55 17.38
C GLY A 129 -4.77 -16.25 16.59
N ALA A 130 -5.09 -16.26 15.29
CA ALA A 130 -4.66 -15.26 14.32
C ALA A 130 -5.23 -13.85 14.50
N GLU A 131 -6.46 -13.69 15.03
CA GLU A 131 -7.12 -12.37 15.09
C GLU A 131 -6.54 -11.43 16.17
N ASP A 132 -6.38 -11.90 17.41
CA ASP A 132 -5.73 -11.11 18.47
C ASP A 132 -4.25 -10.86 18.15
N LYS A 133 -3.61 -11.79 17.43
CA LYS A 133 -2.25 -11.60 16.88
C LYS A 133 -2.24 -10.61 15.71
N LYS A 134 -3.34 -10.43 14.97
CA LYS A 134 -3.45 -9.52 13.82
C LYS A 134 -3.50 -8.07 14.29
N ILE A 135 -4.40 -7.72 15.21
CA ILE A 135 -4.50 -6.35 15.73
C ILE A 135 -3.19 -5.94 16.42
N ASN A 136 -2.64 -6.80 17.27
CA ASN A 136 -1.36 -6.52 17.94
C ASN A 136 -0.19 -6.33 16.94
N ARG A 137 -0.20 -7.02 15.80
CA ARG A 137 0.78 -6.80 14.74
C ARG A 137 0.54 -5.53 13.95
N LEU A 138 -0.71 -5.18 13.66
CA LEU A 138 -1.06 -3.91 13.04
C LEU A 138 -0.56 -2.74 13.90
N LEU A 139 -0.79 -2.81 15.22
CA LEU A 139 -0.29 -1.83 16.18
C LEU A 139 1.23 -1.71 16.15
N LYS A 140 1.94 -2.84 16.29
CA LYS A 140 3.41 -2.87 16.26
C LYS A 140 3.98 -2.37 14.93
N GLY A 141 3.39 -2.80 13.82
CA GLY A 141 3.77 -2.37 12.49
C GLY A 141 3.61 -0.86 12.31
N LEU A 142 2.52 -0.27 12.81
CA LEU A 142 2.23 1.16 12.66
C LEU A 142 3.23 1.96 13.48
N GLN A 143 3.49 1.53 14.71
CA GLN A 143 4.46 2.15 15.60
C GLN A 143 5.87 2.10 15.01
N ILE A 144 6.34 0.94 14.55
CA ILE A 144 7.67 0.79 13.94
C ILE A 144 7.80 1.65 12.69
N THR A 145 6.78 1.65 11.83
CA THR A 145 6.79 2.41 10.57
C THR A 145 6.91 3.90 10.82
N VAL A 146 6.09 4.45 11.72
CA VAL A 146 6.13 5.89 12.04
C VAL A 146 7.42 6.27 12.74
N LEU A 147 7.92 5.44 13.67
CA LEU A 147 9.23 5.67 14.29
C LEU A 147 10.36 5.70 13.25
N ALA A 148 10.36 4.78 12.28
CA ALA A 148 11.36 4.73 11.23
C ALA A 148 11.29 5.96 10.31
N ILE A 149 10.08 6.39 9.92
CA ILE A 149 9.88 7.63 9.16
C ILE A 149 10.41 8.83 9.95
N PHE A 150 10.03 8.95 11.22
CA PHE A 150 10.52 10.03 12.08
C PHE A 150 12.03 10.07 12.20
N GLN A 151 12.69 8.95 12.50
CA GLN A 151 14.14 8.87 12.60
C GLN A 151 14.86 9.19 11.29
N SER A 152 14.18 9.03 10.15
CA SER A 152 14.73 9.42 8.84
C SER A 152 14.65 10.93 8.59
N CYS A 153 13.75 11.64 9.27
CA CYS A 153 13.48 13.06 9.08
C CYS A 153 14.07 13.94 10.19
N GLU A 154 14.12 13.43 11.42
CA GLU A 154 14.46 14.19 12.62
C GLU A 154 15.45 13.43 13.51
N THR A 155 16.32 14.16 14.20
CA THR A 155 17.29 13.60 15.16
C THR A 155 16.70 13.37 16.56
N ASP A 156 15.71 14.17 16.97
CA ASP A 156 15.10 14.11 18.30
C ASP A 156 13.58 13.98 18.19
N LEU A 157 12.98 13.11 19.00
CA LEU A 157 11.52 12.95 19.04
C LEU A 157 10.87 14.10 19.86
N PRO A 158 9.67 14.57 19.47
CA PRO A 158 8.87 15.48 20.29
C PRO A 158 8.65 14.93 21.70
N SER A 159 8.64 15.80 22.72
CA SER A 159 8.53 15.38 24.12
C SER A 159 7.20 14.68 24.47
N ASP A 160 6.15 14.90 23.66
CA ASP A 160 4.82 14.31 23.80
C ASP A 160 4.55 13.18 22.78
N PHE A 161 5.57 12.77 22.02
CA PHE A 161 5.44 11.79 20.93
C PHE A 161 4.86 10.46 21.40
N GLU A 162 5.39 9.90 22.49
CA GLU A 162 4.96 8.60 23.00
C GLU A 162 3.50 8.62 23.47
N GLU A 163 3.07 9.73 24.09
CA GLU A 163 1.69 9.91 24.52
C GLU A 163 0.74 9.95 23.32
N LYS A 164 1.04 10.80 22.32
CA LYS A 164 0.25 10.93 21.08
C LYS A 164 0.17 9.61 20.30
N MET A 165 1.30 8.93 20.17
CA MET A 165 1.40 7.62 19.53
C MET A 165 0.44 6.62 20.21
N ASN A 166 0.51 6.49 21.54
CA ASN A 166 -0.34 5.56 22.29
C ASN A 166 -1.83 5.88 22.19
N GLN A 167 -2.19 7.17 22.11
CA GLN A 167 -3.58 7.61 21.93
C GLN A 167 -4.13 7.29 20.52
N ALA A 168 -3.32 7.48 19.48
CA ALA A 168 -3.75 7.34 18.08
C ALA A 168 -3.67 5.89 17.53
N LEU A 169 -2.78 5.06 18.07
CA LEU A 169 -2.49 3.71 17.55
C LEU A 169 -3.72 2.79 17.48
N ALA A 170 -4.49 2.70 18.58
CA ALA A 170 -5.62 1.76 18.65
C ALA A 170 -6.77 2.09 17.68
N PRO A 171 -7.25 3.35 17.58
CA PRO A 171 -8.22 3.74 16.56
C PRO A 171 -7.75 3.46 15.13
N LEU A 172 -6.48 3.75 14.81
CA LEU A 172 -5.94 3.58 13.45
C LEU A 172 -5.73 2.11 13.08
N ALA A 173 -5.28 1.27 14.01
CA ALA A 173 -5.19 -0.17 13.76
C ALA A 173 -6.57 -0.78 13.47
N ARG A 174 -7.64 -0.31 14.16
CA ARG A 174 -9.02 -0.73 13.88
C ARG A 174 -9.49 -0.27 12.49
N LEU A 175 -9.14 0.95 12.08
CA LEU A 175 -9.41 1.43 10.73
C LEU A 175 -8.82 0.48 9.68
N VAL A 176 -7.53 0.16 9.80
CA VAL A 176 -6.83 -0.76 8.89
C VAL A 176 -7.47 -2.16 8.89
N ALA A 177 -7.91 -2.65 10.05
CA ALA A 177 -8.57 -3.94 10.17
C ALA A 177 -9.99 -3.97 9.57
N THR A 178 -10.70 -2.82 9.57
CA THR A 178 -12.11 -2.70 9.14
C THR A 178 -12.25 -2.60 7.62
N PHE A 179 -11.21 -2.18 6.92
CA PHE A 179 -11.17 -2.13 5.45
C PHE A 179 -10.35 -3.31 4.90
N PRO A 180 -10.94 -4.52 4.80
CA PRO A 180 -10.32 -5.59 4.03
C PRO A 180 -10.17 -5.13 2.57
N VAL A 181 -9.17 -5.67 1.87
CA VAL A 181 -8.95 -5.42 0.44
C VAL A 181 -10.29 -5.66 -0.27
N ALA A 182 -10.86 -4.61 -0.88
CA ALA A 182 -12.20 -4.64 -1.48
C ALA A 182 -12.36 -5.93 -2.28
N SER A 183 -13.35 -6.77 -1.96
CA SER A 183 -13.63 -8.03 -2.66
C SER A 183 -13.74 -7.79 -4.16
N ASP A 184 -13.29 -8.74 -4.98
CA ASP A 184 -13.39 -8.56 -6.44
C ASP A 184 -14.89 -8.46 -6.71
N CYS A 185 -15.35 -7.26 -7.07
CA CYS A 185 -16.68 -7.08 -7.58
C CYS A 185 -16.65 -7.83 -8.91
N VAL A 186 -17.14 -9.07 -8.88
CA VAL A 186 -17.47 -9.80 -10.10
C VAL A 186 -18.42 -8.87 -10.82
N LEU A 187 -17.94 -8.29 -11.92
CA LEU A 187 -18.84 -7.67 -12.88
C LEU A 187 -19.74 -8.81 -13.36
N GLU A 188 -20.91 -8.96 -12.73
CA GLU A 188 -22.03 -9.60 -13.39
C GLU A 188 -22.23 -8.80 -14.67
N THR A 189 -21.83 -9.41 -15.77
CA THR A 189 -22.08 -8.93 -17.12
C THR A 189 -23.57 -8.67 -17.27
N GLN A 190 -23.94 -7.40 -17.46
CA GLN A 190 -25.17 -7.01 -18.13
C GLN A 190 -24.85 -6.59 -19.55
#